data_AF-A0A972G8N6-F1
#
_entry.id   AF-A0A972G8N6-F1
#
_cell.length_a   1.000
_cell.length_b   1.000
_cell.length_c   1.000
_cell.angle_alpha   90.00
_cell.angle_beta   90.00
_cell.angle_gamma   90.00
#
_symmetry.space_group_name_H-M   'P 1'
#
loop_
_entity.id
_entity.type
_entity.pdbx_description
1 polymer ?
#
loop_
_entity_poly.entity_id
_entity_poly.type
_entity_poly.pdbx_seq_one_letter_code
_entity_poly.pdbx_strand_id
1 'polypeptide(L)'
;MAVAETQHFPELGYVFYHSGPDFAVRQLSQCLARAAGRGDLVIDDLDLADQQFLELCKVDLFQKLLCGVQKHVTEDEIERVANAAVNTFLRAYRS
;
A
#
# COMPACT_ATOMS: atom_id res chain seq x y z
N MET A 1 3.40 15.11 -6.06
CA MET A 1 3.09 16.55 -6.24
C MET A 1 1.98 16.89 -5.27
N ALA A 2 2.36 17.39 -4.11
CA ALA A 2 1.43 17.95 -3.13
C ALA A 2 1.11 19.40 -3.52
N VAL A 3 0.02 19.94 -2.98
CA VAL A 3 -0.43 21.35 -3.08
C VAL A 3 -1.31 21.66 -4.30
N ALA A 4 -2.58 21.23 -4.28
CA ALA A 4 -3.65 21.92 -5.02
C ALA A 4 -5.07 21.71 -4.45
N GLU A 5 -5.35 20.63 -3.71
CA GLU A 5 -6.73 20.33 -3.24
C GLU A 5 -6.77 20.03 -1.73
N THR A 6 -6.14 20.88 -0.92
CA THR A 6 -6.31 20.90 0.55
C THR A 6 -7.49 21.79 0.95
N GLN A 7 -8.71 21.50 0.48
CA GLN A 7 -9.91 22.26 0.90
C GLN A 7 -11.17 21.43 1.18
N HIS A 8 -11.12 20.10 1.27
CA HIS A 8 -12.33 19.34 1.60
C HIS A 8 -12.33 18.65 2.97
N PHE A 9 -11.21 18.19 3.54
CA PHE A 9 -11.22 17.53 4.88
C PHE A 9 -9.88 17.61 5.64
N PRO A 10 -9.60 18.69 6.41
CA PRO A 10 -8.35 18.85 7.16
C PRO A 10 -8.21 17.92 8.39
N GLU A 11 -9.33 17.53 9.00
CA GLU A 11 -9.37 16.71 10.23
C GLU A 11 -9.09 15.21 9.94
N LEU A 12 -9.42 14.75 8.72
CA LEU A 12 -9.23 13.36 8.31
C LEU A 12 -7.77 13.04 7.97
N GLY A 13 -6.99 13.98 7.45
CA GLY A 13 -5.56 13.75 7.17
C GLY A 13 -4.74 13.45 8.43
N TYR A 14 -5.04 14.13 9.53
CA TYR A 14 -4.28 14.02 10.79
C TYR A 14 -4.70 12.81 11.64
N VAL A 15 -6.01 12.56 11.80
CA VAL A 15 -6.51 11.42 12.58
C VAL A 15 -6.33 10.09 11.86
N PHE A 16 -6.41 10.06 10.52
CA PHE A 16 -6.08 8.86 9.74
C PHE A 16 -4.58 8.57 9.89
N TYR A 17 -3.69 9.53 9.64
CA TYR A 17 -2.23 9.32 9.75
C TYR A 17 -1.75 8.92 11.16
N HIS A 18 -2.42 9.36 12.23
CA HIS A 18 -1.99 9.08 13.62
C HIS A 18 -2.79 8.00 14.38
N SER A 19 -3.92 7.53 13.85
CA SER A 19 -4.73 6.48 14.51
C SER A 19 -4.92 5.21 13.68
N GLY A 20 -4.46 5.18 12.42
CA GLY A 20 -4.77 4.12 11.43
C GLY A 20 -3.57 3.43 10.75
N PRO A 21 -2.97 3.96 9.67
CA PRO A 21 -1.95 3.31 8.84
C PRO A 21 -0.76 2.71 9.60
N ASP A 22 -0.41 3.28 10.76
CA ASP A 22 0.72 2.84 11.58
C ASP A 22 0.63 1.36 12.00
N PHE A 23 -0.56 0.81 12.25
CA PHE A 23 -0.66 -0.62 12.62
C PHE A 23 -0.49 -1.54 11.41
N ALA A 24 -1.14 -1.24 10.29
CA ALA A 24 -1.06 -2.05 9.08
C ALA A 24 0.34 -2.01 8.46
N VAL A 25 0.96 -0.83 8.44
CA VAL A 25 2.36 -0.63 8.02
C VAL A 25 3.27 -1.47 8.93
N ARG A 26 3.16 -1.36 10.25
CA ARG A 26 4.00 -2.13 11.19
C ARG A 26 3.84 -3.64 11.05
N GLN A 27 2.63 -4.14 10.77
CA GLN A 27 2.40 -5.57 10.55
C GLN A 27 3.04 -6.05 9.24
N LEU A 28 2.93 -5.25 8.18
CA LEU A 28 3.56 -5.55 6.89
C LEU A 28 5.09 -5.58 7.02
N SER A 29 5.68 -4.55 7.65
CA SER A 29 7.13 -4.47 7.91
C SER A 29 7.63 -5.70 8.65
N GLN A 30 6.91 -6.13 9.70
CA GLN A 30 7.27 -7.34 10.44
C GLN A 30 7.18 -8.60 9.59
N CYS A 31 6.19 -8.69 8.70
CA CYS A 31 6.05 -9.83 7.80
C CYS A 31 7.21 -9.90 6.80
N LEU A 32 7.52 -8.77 6.14
CA LEU A 32 8.62 -8.66 5.19
C LEU A 32 9.98 -8.91 5.86
N ALA A 33 10.21 -8.33 7.04
CA ALA A 33 11.43 -8.57 7.83
C ALA A 33 11.61 -10.06 8.16
N ARG A 34 10.53 -10.76 8.57
CA ARG A 34 10.58 -12.20 8.85
C ARG A 34 10.87 -13.02 7.60
N ALA A 35 10.30 -12.66 6.45
CA ALA A 35 10.55 -13.35 5.20
C ALA A 35 11.99 -13.14 4.72
N ALA A 36 12.50 -11.91 4.81
CA ALA A 36 13.91 -11.59 4.54
C ALA A 36 14.86 -12.32 5.50
N GLY A 37 14.54 -12.37 6.80
CA GLY A 37 15.33 -13.10 7.79
C GLY A 37 15.38 -14.61 7.59
N ARG A 38 14.41 -15.19 6.87
CA ARG A 38 14.45 -16.60 6.42
C ARG A 38 15.18 -16.81 5.09
N GLY A 39 15.53 -15.73 4.39
CA GLY A 39 16.09 -15.80 3.03
C GLY A 39 15.05 -16.06 1.95
N ASP A 40 13.75 -15.94 2.23
CA ASP A 40 12.69 -16.07 1.23
C ASP A 40 12.64 -14.83 0.30
N LEU A 41 13.06 -13.68 0.83
CA LEU A 41 13.15 -12.41 0.13
C LEU A 41 14.55 -11.78 0.30
N VAL A 42 15.03 -11.10 -0.73
CA VAL A 42 16.24 -10.27 -0.72
C VAL A 42 15.81 -8.81 -0.74
N ILE A 43 15.80 -8.16 0.42
CA ILE A 43 15.36 -6.76 0.59
C ILE A 43 16.49 -5.95 1.24
N ASP A 44 17.05 -5.00 0.49
CA ASP A 44 18.12 -4.12 0.98
C ASP A 44 17.59 -2.93 1.81
N ASP A 45 16.43 -2.41 1.43
CA ASP A 45 15.74 -1.29 2.09
C ASP A 45 14.32 -1.71 2.43
N LEU A 46 14.12 -2.12 3.69
CA LEU A 46 12.85 -2.65 4.18
C LEU A 46 11.76 -1.57 4.21
N ASP A 47 12.12 -0.35 4.63
CA ASP A 47 11.17 0.76 4.72
C ASP A 47 10.65 1.14 3.33
N LEU A 48 11.53 1.16 2.32
CA LEU A 48 11.13 1.40 0.94
C LEU A 48 10.29 0.26 0.38
N ALA A 49 10.66 -1.00 0.65
CA ALA A 49 9.92 -2.16 0.17
C ALA A 49 8.48 -2.20 0.73
N ASP A 50 8.29 -1.84 2.00
CA ASP A 50 6.96 -1.70 2.61
C ASP A 50 6.12 -0.64 1.89
N GLN A 51 6.68 0.55 1.66
CA GLN A 51 5.98 1.62 0.95
C GLN A 51 5.60 1.20 -0.46
N GLN A 52 6.52 0.56 -1.19
CA GLN A 52 6.26 0.06 -2.54
C GLN A 52 5.11 -0.96 -2.54
N PHE A 53 5.09 -1.90 -1.59
CA PHE A 53 4.03 -2.89 -1.51
C PHE A 53 2.66 -2.24 -1.21
N LEU A 54 2.62 -1.26 -0.30
CA LEU A 54 1.40 -0.51 0.01
C LEU A 54 0.87 0.28 -1.19
N GLU A 55 1.76 0.86 -1.99
CA GLU A 55 1.39 1.54 -3.24
C GLU A 55 0.85 0.54 -4.29
N LEU A 56 1.47 -0.64 -4.42
CA LEU A 56 0.97 -1.70 -5.31
C LEU A 56 -0.44 -2.17 -4.93
N CYS A 57 -0.74 -2.30 -3.62
CA CYS A 57 -2.05 -2.75 -3.14
C CYS A 57 -3.22 -1.79 -3.47
N LYS A 58 -2.93 -0.55 -3.86
CA LYS A 58 -3.96 0.46 -4.16
C LYS A 58 -3.89 1.01 -5.58
N VAL A 59 -3.00 0.46 -6.42
CA VAL A 59 -2.82 0.89 -7.80
C VAL A 59 -4.15 0.84 -8.55
N ASP A 60 -4.39 1.82 -9.43
CA ASP A 60 -5.61 2.00 -10.22
C ASP A 60 -6.86 2.39 -9.38
N LEU A 61 -7.18 1.63 -8.32
CA LEU A 61 -8.39 1.81 -7.52
C LEU A 61 -8.42 3.12 -6.73
N PHE A 62 -7.32 3.46 -6.06
CA PHE A 62 -7.27 4.66 -5.22
C PHE A 62 -7.44 5.94 -6.04
N GLN A 63 -6.82 6.01 -7.22
CA GLN A 63 -6.93 7.16 -8.11
C GLN A 63 -8.35 7.28 -8.69
N LYS A 64 -8.99 6.17 -9.07
CA LYS A 64 -10.38 6.16 -9.56
C LYS A 64 -11.37 6.64 -8.51
N LEU A 65 -11.20 6.23 -7.25
CA LEU A 65 -11.99 6.71 -6.12
C LEU A 65 -11.75 8.20 -5.86
N LEU A 66 -10.49 8.62 -5.78
CA LEU A 66 -10.11 10.00 -5.48
C LEU A 66 -10.65 10.99 -6.52
N CYS A 67 -10.56 10.64 -7.80
CA CYS A 67 -11.05 11.46 -8.90
C CYS A 67 -12.56 11.34 -9.14
N GLY A 68 -13.28 10.54 -8.34
CA GLY A 68 -14.73 10.32 -8.51
C GLY A 68 -15.13 9.57 -9.78
N VAL A 69 -14.17 8.97 -10.49
CA VAL A 69 -14.41 8.11 -11.68
C VAL A 69 -15.17 6.85 -11.27
N GLN A 70 -14.95 6.39 -10.05
CA GLN A 70 -15.59 5.23 -9.45
C GLN A 70 -16.06 5.58 -8.04
N LYS A 71 -17.26 5.14 -7.66
CA LYS A 71 -17.84 5.41 -6.34
C LYS A 71 -17.68 4.26 -5.35
N HIS A 72 -17.56 3.03 -5.86
CA HIS A 72 -17.46 1.81 -5.07
C HIS A 72 -16.49 0.86 -5.76
N VAL A 73 -15.67 0.15 -4.99
CA VAL A 73 -14.78 -0.90 -5.48
C VAL A 73 -15.43 -2.25 -5.20
N THR A 74 -15.40 -3.16 -6.17
CA THR A 74 -15.92 -4.52 -6.00
C THR A 74 -14.89 -5.44 -5.35
N GLU A 75 -15.35 -6.55 -4.76
CA GLU A 75 -14.44 -7.57 -4.21
C GLU A 75 -13.52 -8.14 -5.30
N ASP A 76 -14.04 -8.40 -6.50
CA ASP A 76 -13.24 -8.87 -7.65
C ASP A 76 -12.12 -7.90 -8.03
N GLU A 77 -12.37 -6.59 -7.96
CA GLU A 77 -11.37 -5.56 -8.24
C GLU A 77 -10.28 -5.54 -7.17
N ILE A 78 -10.67 -5.67 -5.90
CA ILE A 78 -9.74 -5.79 -4.78
C ILE A 78 -8.87 -7.03 -4.95
N GLU A 79 -9.48 -8.18 -5.21
CA GLU A 79 -8.76 -9.45 -5.38
C GLU A 79 -7.78 -9.38 -6.56
N ARG A 80 -8.22 -8.83 -7.69
CA ARG A 80 -7.36 -8.63 -8.86
C ARG A 80 -6.14 -7.78 -8.53
N VAL A 81 -6.32 -6.65 -7.84
CA VAL A 81 -5.21 -5.73 -7.52
C VAL A 81 -4.30 -6.33 -6.45
N ALA A 82 -4.84 -6.94 -5.41
CA ALA A 82 -4.04 -7.59 -4.36
C ALA A 82 -3.17 -8.72 -4.95
N ASN A 83 -3.74 -9.58 -5.79
CA ASN A 83 -2.99 -10.65 -6.47
C ASN A 83 -1.90 -10.09 -7.39
N ALA A 84 -2.19 -9.02 -8.13
CA ALA A 84 -1.19 -8.36 -8.98
C ALA A 84 -0.06 -7.71 -8.16
N ALA A 85 -0.38 -7.11 -7.02
CA ALA A 85 0.58 -6.51 -6.10
C ALA A 85 1.56 -7.55 -5.55
N VAL A 86 1.04 -8.67 -5.01
CA VAL A 86 1.85 -9.79 -4.50
C VAL A 86 2.76 -10.35 -5.60
N ASN A 87 2.20 -10.66 -6.77
CA ASN A 87 2.98 -11.20 -7.88
C ASN A 87 4.10 -10.25 -8.34
N THR A 88 3.81 -8.95 -8.43
CA THR A 88 4.80 -7.94 -8.83
C THR A 88 5.90 -7.82 -7.79
N PHE A 89 5.53 -7.73 -6.52
CA PHE A 89 6.46 -7.61 -5.41
C PHE A 89 7.39 -8.82 -5.30
N LEU A 90 6.83 -10.04 -5.35
CA LEU A 90 7.63 -11.27 -5.29
C LEU A 90 8.57 -11.42 -6.49
N ARG A 91 8.20 -10.91 -7.69
CA ARG A 91 9.13 -10.90 -8.83
C ARG A 91 10.32 -9.98 -8.64
N ALA A 92 10.16 -8.92 -7.85
CA ALA A 92 11.24 -7.98 -7.55
C ALA A 92 12.15 -8.48 -6.42
N TYR A 93 11.56 -9.12 -5.39
CA TYR A 93 12.24 -9.35 -4.12
C TYR A 93 12.47 -10.83 -3.75
N ARG A 94 11.92 -11.82 -4.46
CA ARG A 94 12.22 -13.23 -4.13
C ARG A 94 13.70 -13.54 -4.35
N SER A 95 14.23 -14.43 -3.52
CA SER A 95 15.53 -15.09 -3.74
C SER A 95 15.54 -16.00 -4.97
#